data_AF-A0A3C0I7V6-F1
#
_entry.id   AF-A0A3C0I7V6-F1
#
_cell.length_a   1.000
_cell.length_b   1.000
_cell.length_c   1.000
_cell.angle_alpha   90.00
_cell.angle_beta   90.00
_cell.angle_gamma   90.00
#
_symmetry.space_group_name_H-M   'P 1'
#
loop_
_entity.id
_entity.type
_entity.pdbx_description
1 polymer ?
#
loop_
_entity_poly.entity_id
_entity_poly.type
_entity_poly.pdbx_seq_one_letter_code
_entity_poly.pdbx_strand_id
1 'polypeptide(L)'
;MAYSDFKTLDQINEQLGIIINEANKIYSHIEPVEVSQWFIETMKRAYTKAVTIGTEVARQALIVDLVLIELEGHVPISFFLGTTFNVDSSKGLTGAPDGLISKSHNQLYIVSPVIVLVEA
;
A
#
# COMPACT_ATOMS: atom_id res chain seq x y z
N MET A 1 -7.56 13.00 17.31
CA MET A 1 -7.60 11.56 17.02
C MET A 1 -6.74 11.30 15.80
N ALA A 2 -6.08 10.15 15.72
CA ALA A 2 -5.32 9.68 14.55
C ALA A 2 -6.02 8.46 13.94
N TYR A 3 -5.60 8.01 12.75
CA TYR A 3 -6.12 6.79 12.14
C TYR A 3 -6.05 5.59 13.10
N SER A 4 -5.02 5.52 13.94
CA SER A 4 -4.83 4.47 14.94
C SER A 4 -5.87 4.48 16.06
N ASP A 5 -6.69 5.52 16.20
CA ASP A 5 -7.74 5.60 17.22
C ASP A 5 -9.03 4.86 16.78
N PHE A 6 -9.19 4.56 15.49
CA PHE A 6 -10.27 3.69 15.02
C PHE A 6 -9.89 2.22 15.28
N LYS A 7 -10.50 1.61 16.29
CA LYS A 7 -10.20 0.25 16.75
C LYS A 7 -11.15 -0.82 16.20
N THR A 8 -12.32 -0.42 15.70
CA THR A 8 -13.33 -1.35 15.17
C THR A 8 -13.93 -0.85 13.87
N LEU A 9 -14.41 -1.78 13.04
CA LEU A 9 -15.13 -1.46 11.81
C LEU A 9 -16.47 -0.74 12.08
N ASP A 10 -17.11 -1.01 13.21
CA ASP A 10 -18.33 -0.30 13.62
C ASP A 10 -18.08 1.20 13.81
N GLN A 11 -16.94 1.59 14.41
CA GLN A 11 -16.56 3.00 14.54
C GLN A 11 -16.38 3.67 13.16
N ILE A 12 -15.77 2.96 12.22
CA ILE A 12 -15.59 3.44 10.85
C ILE A 12 -16.95 3.65 10.16
N ASN A 13 -17.87 2.71 10.31
CA ASN A 13 -19.22 2.82 9.74
C ASN A 13 -20.02 3.97 10.38
N GLU A 14 -20.12 4.01 11.71
CA GLU A 14 -20.96 4.98 12.44
C GLU A 14 -20.42 6.42 12.35
N GLN A 15 -19.10 6.61 12.41
CA GLN A 15 -18.48 7.94 12.50
C GLN A 15 -18.12 8.52 11.13
N LEU A 16 -17.77 7.67 10.16
CA LEU A 16 -17.33 8.10 8.82
C LEU A 16 -18.36 7.79 7.72
N GLY A 17 -19.41 7.01 8.02
CA GLY A 17 -20.45 6.63 7.05
C GLY A 17 -19.95 5.67 5.97
N ILE A 18 -18.87 4.93 6.23
CA ILE A 18 -18.27 4.00 5.28
C ILE A 18 -18.97 2.64 5.39
N ILE A 19 -19.53 2.18 4.27
CA ILE A 19 -20.18 0.87 4.18
C ILE A 19 -19.10 -0.21 4.10
N ILE A 20 -19.12 -1.13 5.06
CA ILE A 20 -18.23 -2.30 5.08
C ILE A 20 -18.91 -3.45 4.35
N ASN A 21 -18.31 -3.88 3.23
CA ASN A 21 -18.76 -5.04 2.47
C ASN A 21 -17.81 -6.21 2.68
N GLU A 22 -18.32 -7.31 3.21
CA GLU A 22 -17.60 -8.58 3.19
C GLU A 22 -17.74 -9.20 1.80
N ALA A 23 -16.62 -9.37 1.10
CA ALA A 23 -16.61 -10.00 -0.21
C ALA A 23 -15.40 -10.93 -0.34
N ASN A 24 -15.67 -12.16 -0.77
CA ASN A 24 -14.64 -13.16 -1.04
C ASN A 24 -14.33 -13.19 -2.53
N LYS A 25 -13.06 -13.43 -2.89
CA LYS A 25 -12.61 -13.63 -4.28
C LYS A 25 -12.94 -12.46 -5.24
N ILE A 26 -12.86 -11.22 -4.73
CA ILE A 26 -13.18 -9.99 -5.47
C ILE A 26 -12.42 -9.81 -6.80
N TYR A 27 -11.26 -10.45 -6.97
CA TYR A 27 -10.43 -10.36 -8.18
C TYR A 27 -10.35 -11.67 -8.97
N SER A 28 -11.22 -12.65 -8.70
CA SER A 28 -11.18 -13.97 -9.36
C SER A 28 -11.40 -13.95 -10.88
N HIS A 29 -11.88 -12.83 -11.43
CA HIS A 29 -12.13 -12.62 -12.85
C HIS A 29 -11.01 -11.85 -13.56
N ILE A 30 -9.96 -11.46 -12.83
CA ILE A 30 -8.85 -10.69 -13.39
C ILE A 30 -7.73 -11.65 -13.79
N GLU A 31 -7.32 -11.56 -15.05
CA GLU A 31 -6.17 -12.31 -15.55
C GLU A 31 -4.87 -11.77 -14.95
N PRO A 32 -3.95 -12.63 -14.48
CA PRO A 32 -2.65 -12.21 -13.99
C PRO A 32 -1.84 -11.48 -15.07
N VAL A 33 -1.12 -10.45 -14.66
CA VAL A 33 -0.15 -9.75 -15.50
C VAL A 33 1.17 -10.53 -15.51
N GLU A 34 1.81 -10.60 -16.68
CA GLU A 34 3.18 -11.09 -16.80
C GLU A 34 4.15 -10.02 -16.29
N VAL A 35 4.99 -10.39 -15.33
CA VAL A 35 5.99 -9.49 -14.75
C VAL A 35 7.26 -9.44 -15.60
N SER A 36 7.98 -8.34 -15.50
CA SER A 36 9.20 -8.09 -16.26
C SER A 36 10.33 -9.07 -15.90
N GLN A 37 11.20 -9.37 -16.87
CA GLN A 37 12.40 -10.17 -16.64
C GLN A 37 13.32 -9.53 -15.58
N TRP A 38 13.41 -8.19 -15.58
CA TRP A 38 14.15 -7.42 -14.58
C TRP A 38 13.65 -7.71 -13.16
N PHE A 39 12.34 -7.69 -12.95
CA PHE A 39 11.73 -7.98 -11.66
C PHE A 39 11.99 -9.43 -11.24
N ILE A 40 11.81 -10.40 -12.14
CA ILE A 40 12.07 -11.82 -11.86
C ILE A 40 13.52 -12.03 -11.39
N GLU A 41 14.49 -11.49 -12.11
CA GLU A 41 15.92 -11.64 -11.79
C GLU A 41 16.30 -10.94 -10.49
N THR A 42 15.75 -9.74 -10.26
CA THR A 42 16.01 -8.95 -9.06
C THR A 42 15.40 -9.62 -7.83
N MET A 43 14.14 -10.05 -7.90
CA MET A 43 13.42 -10.69 -6.81
C MET A 43 14.06 -12.01 -6.36
N LYS A 44 14.60 -12.82 -7.28
CA LYS A 44 15.35 -14.05 -6.93
C LYS A 44 16.52 -13.77 -5.98
N ARG A 45 17.20 -12.64 -6.16
CA ARG A 45 18.35 -12.22 -5.34
C ARG A 45 17.89 -11.51 -4.06
N ALA A 46 16.96 -10.58 -4.22
CA ALA A 46 16.48 -9.72 -3.15
C ALA A 46 15.71 -10.51 -2.09
N TYR A 47 14.84 -11.44 -2.49
CA TYR A 47 14.03 -12.26 -1.58
C TYR A 47 14.90 -13.06 -0.60
N THR A 48 15.89 -13.81 -1.10
CA THR A 48 16.80 -14.60 -0.26
C THR A 48 17.49 -13.72 0.78
N LYS A 49 17.94 -12.53 0.38
CA LYS A 49 18.59 -11.57 1.26
C LYS A 49 17.61 -10.98 2.30
N ALA A 50 16.40 -10.62 1.87
CA ALA A 50 15.35 -10.08 2.74
C ALA A 50 15.01 -11.07 3.87
N VAL A 51 14.78 -12.33 3.50
CA VAL A 51 14.46 -13.41 4.46
C VAL A 51 15.63 -13.70 5.39
N THR A 52 16.86 -13.69 4.88
CA THR A 52 18.07 -13.95 5.69
C THR A 52 18.34 -12.83 6.70
N ILE A 53 18.14 -11.56 6.32
CA ILE A 53 18.27 -10.42 7.24
C ILE A 53 17.13 -10.41 8.25
N GLY A 54 15.91 -10.76 7.82
CA GLY A 54 14.77 -11.01 8.71
C GLY A 54 14.11 -9.78 9.33
N THR A 55 14.61 -8.57 9.07
CA THR A 55 14.02 -7.32 9.59
C THR A 55 12.88 -6.83 8.71
N GLU A 56 11.96 -6.08 9.31
CA GLU A 56 10.86 -5.39 8.61
C GLU A 56 11.39 -4.45 7.53
N VAL A 57 12.39 -3.62 7.86
CA VAL A 57 13.06 -2.73 6.90
C VAL A 57 13.65 -3.50 5.71
N ALA A 58 14.20 -4.70 5.95
CA ALA A 58 14.73 -5.53 4.85
C ALA A 58 13.61 -6.08 3.96
N ARG A 59 12.48 -6.52 4.51
CA ARG A 59 11.32 -6.96 3.70
C ARG A 59 10.72 -5.81 2.91
N GLN A 60 10.54 -4.64 3.53
CA GLN A 60 10.06 -3.46 2.84
C GLN A 60 10.95 -3.12 1.64
N ALA A 61 12.25 -2.90 1.88
CA ALA A 61 13.16 -2.43 0.85
C ALA A 61 13.50 -3.46 -0.25
N LEU A 62 13.49 -4.76 0.09
CA LEU A 62 13.96 -5.82 -0.82
C LEU A 62 12.83 -6.69 -1.37
N ILE A 63 11.58 -6.47 -0.95
CA ILE A 63 10.41 -7.19 -1.50
C ILE A 63 9.35 -6.16 -1.89
N VAL A 64 8.82 -5.41 -0.93
CA VAL A 64 7.64 -4.56 -1.17
C VAL A 64 7.95 -3.42 -2.13
N ASP A 65 9.05 -2.69 -1.92
CA ASP A 65 9.44 -1.58 -2.81
C ASP A 65 9.69 -2.05 -4.25
N LEU A 66 10.25 -3.25 -4.43
CA LEU A 66 10.44 -3.83 -5.76
C LEU A 66 9.13 -4.22 -6.43
N VAL A 67 8.15 -4.72 -5.67
CA VAL A 67 6.79 -4.98 -6.16
C VAL A 67 6.11 -3.69 -6.59
N LEU A 68 6.29 -2.59 -5.84
CA LEU A 68 5.73 -1.29 -6.19
C LEU A 68 6.33 -0.70 -7.46
N ILE A 69 7.66 -0.84 -7.64
CA ILE A 69 8.34 -0.43 -8.88
C ILE A 69 7.84 -1.25 -10.07
N GLU A 70 7.69 -2.57 -9.91
CA GLU A 70 7.12 -3.41 -10.96
C GLU A 70 5.68 -3.00 -11.28
N LEU A 71 4.85 -2.75 -10.27
CA LEU A 71 3.46 -2.30 -10.43
C LEU A 71 3.35 -0.97 -11.19
N GLU A 72 4.23 -0.01 -10.91
CA GLU A 72 4.32 1.27 -11.64
C GLU A 72 4.57 1.07 -13.14
N GLY A 73 5.30 0.00 -13.52
CA GLY A 73 5.50 -0.38 -14.92
C GLY A 73 4.24 -0.85 -15.65
N HIS A 74 3.22 -1.33 -14.92
CA HIS A 74 1.98 -1.85 -15.49
C HIS A 74 0.82 -0.87 -15.42
N VAL A 75 0.79 -0.03 -14.39
CA VAL A 75 -0.32 0.87 -14.09
C VAL A 75 0.27 2.21 -13.66
N PRO A 76 -0.23 3.35 -14.18
CA PRO A 76 0.31 4.64 -13.78
C PRO A 76 -0.10 4.95 -12.35
N ILE A 77 0.84 4.72 -11.44
CA ILE A 77 0.74 4.91 -10.00
C ILE A 77 1.96 5.66 -9.50
N SER A 78 1.84 6.21 -8.30
CA SER A 78 2.95 6.71 -7.51
C SER A 78 2.81 6.13 -6.11
N PHE A 79 3.93 5.95 -5.41
CA PHE A 79 3.90 5.35 -4.08
C PHE A 79 4.72 6.14 -3.07
N PHE A 80 4.23 6.23 -1.83
CA PHE A 80 4.80 7.06 -0.78
C PHE A 80 5.04 6.20 0.45
N LEU A 81 6.27 6.18 0.94
CA LEU A 81 6.69 5.36 2.07
C LEU A 81 6.95 6.26 3.29
N GLY A 82 6.42 5.89 4.45
CA GLY A 82 6.61 6.65 5.70
C GLY A 82 6.21 8.13 5.62
N THR A 83 5.26 8.48 4.73
CA THR A 83 4.83 9.87 4.51
C THR A 83 3.58 10.18 5.32
N THR A 84 3.54 11.35 5.95
CA THR A 84 2.35 11.82 6.68
C THR A 84 1.16 11.99 5.72
N PHE A 85 0.01 11.47 6.12
CA PHE A 85 -1.22 11.47 5.34
C PHE A 85 -2.39 12.06 6.14
N ASN A 86 -2.38 13.38 6.29
CA ASN A 86 -3.42 14.09 7.04
C ASN A 86 -4.53 14.57 6.10
N VAL A 87 -5.69 13.91 6.15
CA VAL A 87 -6.84 14.20 5.28
C VAL A 87 -7.81 15.17 5.96
N ASP A 88 -8.19 14.90 7.21
CA ASP A 88 -9.13 15.73 7.96
C ASP A 88 -8.89 15.57 9.48
N SER A 89 -8.22 16.55 10.07
CA SER A 89 -7.90 16.53 11.50
C SER A 89 -9.12 16.64 12.41
N SER A 90 -10.21 17.26 11.93
CA SER A 90 -11.46 17.38 12.70
C SER A 90 -12.15 16.03 12.89
N LYS A 91 -11.93 15.11 11.95
CA LYS A 91 -12.44 13.72 11.97
C LYS A 91 -11.41 12.70 12.44
N GLY A 92 -10.23 13.15 12.85
CA GLY A 92 -9.14 12.27 13.26
C GLY A 92 -8.47 11.48 12.13
N LEU A 93 -8.66 11.90 10.87
CA LEU A 93 -8.04 11.28 9.69
C LEU A 93 -6.62 11.83 9.50
N THR A 94 -5.75 11.51 10.45
CA THR A 94 -4.35 11.97 10.50
C THR A 94 -3.42 10.84 10.92
N GLY A 95 -2.18 10.88 10.46
CA GLY A 95 -1.18 9.85 10.78
C GLY A 95 -0.20 9.61 9.65
N ALA A 96 0.64 8.58 9.80
CA ALA A 96 1.62 8.16 8.81
C ALA A 96 1.46 6.64 8.61
N PRO A 97 0.80 6.18 7.53
CA PRO A 97 0.76 4.77 7.18
C PRO A 97 2.12 4.28 6.68
N ASP A 98 2.33 2.96 6.68
CA ASP A 98 3.58 2.32 6.24
C ASP A 98 3.87 2.64 4.77
N GLY A 99 2.83 2.53 3.93
CA GLY A 99 2.90 2.90 2.52
C GLY A 99 1.56 3.34 1.94
N LEU A 100 1.63 4.14 0.89
CA LEU A 100 0.50 4.58 0.10
C LEU A 100 0.77 4.36 -1.38
N ILE A 101 -0.28 4.04 -2.14
CA ILE A 101 -0.27 4.06 -3.60
C ILE A 101 -1.33 5.07 -4.05
N SER A 102 -0.97 6.02 -4.90
CA SER A 102 -1.91 6.93 -5.57
C SER A 102 -2.06 6.50 -7.03
N LYS A 103 -3.27 6.63 -7.59
CA LYS A 103 -3.50 6.39 -9.02
C LYS A 103 -3.10 7.61 -9.86
N SER A 104 -1.80 7.89 -9.95
CA SER A 104 -1.26 9.05 -10.68
C SER A 104 0.22 8.88 -10.98
N HIS A 105 0.74 9.55 -12.01
CA HIS A 105 2.19 9.66 -12.25
C HIS A 105 2.89 10.65 -11.31
N ASN A 106 2.15 11.28 -10.39
CA ASN A 106 2.69 12.33 -9.54
C ASN A 106 3.36 11.74 -8.30
N GLN A 107 4.70 11.74 -8.30
CA GLN A 107 5.53 11.25 -7.19
C GLN A 107 5.88 12.36 -6.16
N LEU A 108 5.42 13.59 -6.38
CA LEU A 108 5.74 14.75 -5.52
C LEU A 108 4.72 14.96 -4.41
N TYR A 109 3.44 14.65 -4.67
CA TYR A 109 2.38 14.77 -3.70
C TYR A 109 1.28 13.73 -3.92
N ILE A 110 0.66 13.32 -2.82
CA ILE A 110 -0.39 12.30 -2.78
C ILE A 110 -1.65 12.87 -3.43
N VAL A 111 -2.29 12.06 -4.29
CA VAL A 111 -3.53 12.42 -4.97
C VAL A 111 -4.53 11.28 -4.90
N SER A 112 -5.81 11.62 -4.80
CA SER A 112 -6.90 10.65 -4.84
C SER A 112 -7.05 10.04 -6.25
N PRO A 113 -7.42 8.75 -6.37
CA PRO A 113 -7.65 7.78 -5.30
C PRO A 113 -6.35 7.21 -4.72
N VAL A 114 -6.40 6.84 -3.44
CA VAL A 114 -5.27 6.29 -2.67
C VAL A 114 -5.62 4.89 -2.14
N ILE A 115 -4.65 3.98 -2.21
CA ILE A 115 -4.64 2.69 -1.51
C ILE A 115 -3.62 2.78 -0.38
N VAL A 116 -3.98 2.31 0.80
CA VAL A 116 -3.05 2.17 1.92
C VAL A 116 -2.47 0.76 1.89
N LEU A 117 -1.15 0.65 2.03
CA LEU A 117 -0.47 -0.62 2.26
C LEU A 117 -0.41 -0.84 3.77
N VAL A 118 -0.89 -2.00 4.21
CA VAL A 118 -0.89 -2.41 5.62
C VAL A 118 -0.09 -3.71 5.75
N GLU A 119 0.78 -3.78 6.77
CA GLU A 119 1.61 -4.95 7.11
C GLU A 119 2.45 -5.50 5.94
N ALA A 120 3.62 -4.89 5.73
CA ALA A 120 4.66 -5.29 4.77
C ALA A 120 5.68 -6.32 5.31
#